data_AF-A0A258W746-F1
#
_entry.id   AF-A0A258W746-F1
#
_cell.length_a   1.000
_cell.length_b   1.000
_cell.length_c   1.000
_cell.angle_alpha   90.00
_cell.angle_beta   90.00
_cell.angle_gamma   90.00
#
_symmetry.space_group_name_H-M   'P 1'
#
loop_
_entity.id
_entity.type
_entity.pdbx_description
1 polymer ?
#
loop_
_entity_poly.entity_id
_entity_poly.type
_entity_poly.pdbx_seq_one_letter_code
_entity_poly.pdbx_strand_id
1 'polypeptide(L)'
;MSEIQISKTLLILKSTTNSTASAEQFLRNREWLVFSTTNLKDFLTYIIQKKPSFVMITVDHPNKKVLMMPKVLIQSFPVCVFTFAESPSSVSYRRLQDSHCAYKINPPATGPAIERTVNKYLRDQEKKIRDQNEKPAVDANGKPLETVDSNSKTTMIQTGGGPATGNETIDGGGWNQAASIFSQLFDGDDAVKLDKDSSDGATQISGNVRGSGPAYSGSDSVAGGIAGGGSETGNEQPAREKNKNGGQSGSISYSESDFEGNDGAHPLGKTSNSIFIGKNKNDKKETATTGEVEDAREAGKLKSPKKYEKEGKIITIKGRNTSDGPESIILKGTKQALDETVHVHDGVVINDVSDSSQVACIVVESEKFNGYLIAALGKNRKMDGQFIKSIQEKLFKFLKDNGETVTEKENLNLKIKKIEFEDWAIEYAEFLKKSVHNGDEIAMAFFPLANVRTEVGESASTTMVSVKLAEMEGDKHVEFNVYLYLPSNKKYILYTPKGGKFYANQKRRLEEKGIKEVHVLKSEVNELSKDKAQKYLNNLIDSYKHKKTAKAA
;
A
#
# COMPACT_ATOMS: atom_id res chain seq x y z
N MET A 1 15.18 -7.85 -12.64
CA MET A 1 15.12 -6.69 -11.72
C MET A 1 13.65 -6.35 -11.57
N SER A 2 13.11 -6.39 -10.35
CA SER A 2 11.72 -5.96 -10.11
C SER A 2 11.64 -4.45 -10.25
N GLU A 3 10.83 -3.97 -11.18
CA GLU A 3 10.59 -2.54 -11.38
C GLU A 3 9.92 -1.97 -10.12
N ILE A 4 10.59 -1.04 -9.44
CA ILE A 4 10.05 -0.40 -8.24
C ILE A 4 8.83 0.42 -8.68
N GLN A 5 7.63 -0.05 -8.36
CA GLN A 5 6.39 0.67 -8.68
C GLN A 5 6.26 1.91 -7.78
N ILE A 6 6.81 3.02 -8.22
CA ILE A 6 6.66 4.31 -7.55
C ILE A 6 5.36 4.95 -7.99
N SER A 7 4.56 5.42 -7.02
CA SER A 7 3.30 6.09 -7.33
C SER A 7 3.56 7.40 -8.11
N LYS A 8 2.91 7.57 -9.26
CA LYS A 8 3.02 8.76 -10.13
C LYS A 8 2.18 9.93 -9.58
N THR A 9 2.51 10.38 -8.38
CA THR A 9 1.86 11.50 -7.68
C THR A 9 2.79 12.72 -7.67
N LEU A 10 2.30 13.85 -8.19
CA LEU A 10 3.06 15.09 -8.33
C LEU A 10 2.31 16.28 -7.74
N LEU A 11 2.96 16.99 -6.83
CA LEU A 11 2.48 18.23 -6.23
C LEU A 11 3.28 19.43 -6.76
N ILE A 12 2.61 20.45 -7.30
CA ILE A 12 3.24 21.63 -7.92
C ILE A 12 2.83 22.91 -7.16
N LEU A 13 3.82 23.66 -6.66
CA LEU A 13 3.63 25.03 -6.17
C LEU A 13 4.08 26.01 -7.25
N LYS A 14 3.12 26.73 -7.83
CA LYS A 14 3.29 27.67 -8.95
C LYS A 14 3.02 29.11 -8.50
N SER A 15 3.55 30.08 -9.23
CA SER A 15 3.42 31.51 -8.95
C SER A 15 2.12 32.07 -9.51
N THR A 16 1.67 31.53 -10.65
CA THR A 16 0.43 31.90 -11.34
C THR A 16 -0.37 30.67 -11.70
N THR A 17 -1.70 30.80 -11.82
CA THR A 17 -2.61 29.66 -11.99
C THR A 17 -2.37 28.88 -13.29
N ASN A 18 -1.91 29.54 -14.36
CA ASN A 18 -1.88 28.96 -15.71
C ASN A 18 -0.47 28.64 -16.23
N SER A 19 0.59 28.96 -15.49
CA SER A 19 1.97 28.81 -15.98
C SER A 19 2.38 27.37 -16.31
N THR A 20 1.76 26.39 -15.66
CA THR A 20 2.04 24.95 -15.85
C THR A 20 0.89 24.17 -16.49
N ALA A 21 -0.17 24.83 -16.96
CA ALA A 21 -1.39 24.15 -17.40
C ALA A 21 -1.15 23.11 -18.52
N SER A 22 -0.31 23.43 -19.51
CA SER A 22 0.02 22.49 -20.59
C SER A 22 0.79 21.26 -20.10
N ALA A 23 1.71 21.45 -19.15
CA ALA A 23 2.47 20.38 -18.53
C ALA A 23 1.58 19.48 -17.65
N GLU A 24 0.67 20.08 -16.89
CA GLU A 24 -0.32 19.37 -16.07
C GLU A 24 -1.22 18.48 -16.95
N GLN A 25 -1.75 19.01 -18.05
CA GLN A 25 -2.58 18.23 -18.99
C GLN A 25 -1.79 17.06 -19.60
N PHE A 26 -0.55 17.29 -20.03
CA PHE A 26 0.32 16.24 -20.56
C PHE A 26 0.53 15.11 -19.57
N LEU A 27 0.81 15.44 -18.31
CA LEU A 27 1.05 14.45 -17.25
C LEU A 27 -0.23 13.68 -16.88
N ARG A 28 -1.38 14.36 -16.78
CA ARG A 28 -2.68 13.71 -16.55
C ARG A 28 -3.05 12.73 -17.65
N ASN A 29 -2.77 13.06 -18.92
CA ASN A 29 -2.97 12.14 -20.06
C ASN A 29 -2.09 10.87 -19.98
N ARG A 30 -1.04 10.88 -19.14
CA ARG A 30 -0.15 9.74 -18.86
C ARG A 30 -0.42 9.14 -17.47
N GLU A 31 -1.64 9.33 -16.96
CA GLU A 31 -2.14 8.77 -15.71
C GLU A 31 -1.37 9.26 -14.46
N TRP A 32 -0.75 10.45 -14.53
CA TRP A 32 -0.19 11.07 -13.33
C TRP A 32 -1.31 11.72 -12.49
N LEU A 33 -1.23 11.52 -11.18
CA LEU A 33 -2.04 12.24 -10.20
C LEU A 33 -1.35 13.57 -9.89
N VAL A 34 -1.72 14.61 -10.64
CA VAL A 34 -1.14 15.94 -10.50
C VAL A 34 -2.06 16.84 -9.66
N PHE A 35 -1.50 17.51 -8.67
CA PHE A 35 -2.15 18.60 -7.95
C PHE A 35 -1.28 19.85 -8.05
N SER A 36 -1.89 20.99 -8.37
CA SER A 36 -1.19 22.26 -8.54
C SER A 36 -1.90 23.34 -7.73
N THR A 37 -1.14 24.20 -7.06
CA THR A 37 -1.69 25.31 -6.28
C THR A 37 -0.73 26.50 -6.30
N THR A 38 -1.29 27.70 -6.14
CA THR A 38 -0.54 28.93 -5.89
C THR A 38 -0.49 29.29 -4.40
N ASN A 39 -1.29 28.60 -3.58
CA ASN A 39 -1.41 28.88 -2.15
C ASN A 39 -0.48 27.93 -1.36
N LEU A 40 0.43 28.52 -0.59
CA LEU A 40 1.38 27.79 0.25
C LEU A 40 0.68 26.94 1.32
N LYS A 41 -0.42 27.40 1.90
CA LYS A 41 -1.18 26.66 2.93
C LYS A 41 -1.82 25.40 2.36
N ASP A 42 -2.43 25.52 1.19
CA ASP A 42 -3.04 24.37 0.50
C ASP A 42 -1.98 23.36 0.10
N PHE A 43 -0.82 23.85 -0.37
CA PHE A 43 0.33 23.02 -0.70
C PHE A 43 0.82 22.20 0.49
N LEU A 44 0.98 22.83 1.66
CA LEU A 44 1.42 22.15 2.89
C LEU A 44 0.35 21.19 3.43
N THR A 45 -0.92 21.56 3.35
CA THR A 45 -2.01 20.67 3.73
C THR A 45 -2.00 19.42 2.86
N TYR A 46 -1.84 19.61 1.55
CA TYR A 46 -1.80 18.52 0.58
C TYR A 46 -0.58 17.61 0.76
N ILE A 47 0.62 18.17 0.99
CA ILE A 47 1.83 17.34 1.15
C ILE A 47 1.70 16.42 2.37
N ILE A 48 1.15 16.90 3.48
CA ILE A 48 0.95 16.12 4.72
C ILE A 48 -0.13 15.04 4.51
N GLN A 49 -1.26 15.41 3.90
CA GLN A 49 -2.40 14.51 3.75
C GLN A 49 -2.19 13.43 2.68
N LYS A 50 -1.63 13.79 1.53
CA LYS A 50 -1.55 12.93 0.35
C LYS A 50 -0.17 12.31 0.12
N LYS A 51 0.86 12.80 0.81
CA LYS A 51 2.24 12.27 0.77
C LYS A 51 2.72 12.00 -0.66
N PRO A 52 2.75 13.03 -1.53
CA PRO A 52 3.13 12.85 -2.92
C PRO A 52 4.58 12.38 -3.06
N SER A 53 4.85 11.52 -4.06
CA SER A 53 6.22 11.04 -4.35
C SER A 53 7.14 12.15 -4.84
N PHE A 54 6.57 13.12 -5.57
CA PHE A 54 7.28 14.18 -6.26
C PHE A 54 6.70 15.55 -5.94
N VAL A 55 7.57 16.53 -5.75
CA VAL A 55 7.21 17.91 -5.44
C VAL A 55 7.96 18.86 -6.37
N MET A 56 7.26 19.79 -7.01
CA MET A 56 7.84 20.86 -7.83
C MET A 56 7.56 22.22 -7.20
N ILE A 57 8.61 23.04 -7.04
CA ILE A 57 8.50 24.40 -6.51
C ILE A 57 9.07 25.39 -7.51
N THR A 58 8.29 26.41 -7.83
CA THR A 58 8.73 27.51 -8.67
C THR A 58 9.72 28.44 -7.95
N VAL A 59 10.73 28.92 -8.67
CA VAL A 59 11.65 29.98 -8.17
C VAL A 59 11.13 31.39 -8.43
N ASP A 60 9.99 31.49 -9.13
CA ASP A 60 9.35 32.76 -9.49
C ASP A 60 8.23 33.15 -8.52
N HIS A 61 8.08 32.41 -7.42
CA HIS A 61 7.03 32.68 -6.43
C HIS A 61 7.25 34.06 -5.77
N PRO A 62 6.20 34.90 -5.62
CA PRO A 62 6.35 36.22 -4.98
C PRO A 62 6.73 36.11 -3.48
N ASN A 63 6.24 35.08 -2.79
CA ASN A 63 6.56 34.82 -1.39
C ASN A 63 8.00 34.27 -1.21
N LYS A 64 8.86 35.01 -0.52
CA LYS A 64 10.25 34.61 -0.22
C LYS A 64 10.36 33.31 0.57
N LYS A 65 9.37 32.98 1.42
CA LYS A 65 9.37 31.71 2.19
C LYS A 65 9.37 30.49 1.26
N VAL A 66 8.71 30.59 0.10
CA VAL A 66 8.68 29.53 -0.92
C VAL A 66 10.05 29.24 -1.50
N LEU A 67 10.95 30.23 -1.57
CA LEU A 67 12.31 30.03 -2.05
C LEU A 67 13.17 29.18 -1.09
N MET A 68 12.85 29.19 0.21
CA MET A 68 13.53 28.37 1.22
C MET A 68 12.95 26.96 1.34
N MET A 69 11.72 26.76 0.85
CA MET A 69 10.99 25.49 0.98
C MET A 69 11.72 24.26 0.43
N PRO A 70 12.44 24.30 -0.71
CA PRO A 70 13.11 23.11 -1.22
C PRO A 70 14.05 22.48 -0.19
N LYS A 71 14.81 23.31 0.54
CA LYS A 71 15.73 22.86 1.58
C LYS A 71 14.98 22.21 2.76
N VAL A 72 13.91 22.87 3.24
CA VAL A 72 13.10 22.38 4.36
C VAL A 72 12.41 21.07 4.01
N LEU A 73 11.85 20.95 2.80
CA LEU A 73 11.14 19.74 2.36
C LEU A 73 12.06 18.53 2.22
N ILE A 74 13.26 18.71 1.65
CA ILE A 74 14.25 17.62 1.52
C ILE A 74 14.68 17.09 2.89
N GLN A 75 14.76 17.96 3.90
CA GLN A 75 15.14 17.57 5.26
C GLN A 75 13.98 16.93 6.04
N SER A 76 12.75 17.41 5.81
CA SER A 76 11.60 17.06 6.63
C SER A 76 10.82 15.86 6.08
N PHE A 77 10.84 15.65 4.76
CA PHE A 77 10.02 14.64 4.11
C PHE A 77 10.86 13.75 3.18
N PRO A 78 10.56 12.44 3.13
CA PRO A 78 11.16 11.53 2.16
C PRO A 78 10.52 11.70 0.77
N VAL A 79 10.54 12.92 0.23
CA VAL A 79 9.96 13.27 -1.08
C VAL A 79 11.04 13.79 -2.01
N CYS A 80 10.89 13.52 -3.30
CA CYS A 80 11.79 14.09 -4.30
C CYS A 80 11.33 15.51 -4.65
N VAL A 81 12.18 16.49 -4.37
CA VAL A 81 11.91 17.89 -4.65
C VAL A 81 12.65 18.34 -5.91
N PHE A 82 11.93 19.05 -6.77
CA PHE A 82 12.40 19.68 -7.98
C PHE A 82 12.18 21.19 -7.90
N THR A 83 13.12 21.98 -8.43
CA THR A 83 12.88 23.43 -8.65
C THR A 83 12.75 23.73 -10.13
N PHE A 84 11.91 24.69 -10.48
CA PHE A 84 11.72 25.11 -11.86
C PHE A 84 11.50 26.62 -11.98
N ALA A 85 11.78 27.18 -13.15
CA ALA A 85 11.42 28.56 -13.49
C ALA A 85 10.20 28.56 -14.42
N GLU A 86 9.24 29.44 -14.15
CA GLU A 86 8.04 29.65 -14.96
C GLU A 86 8.33 30.60 -16.12
N SER A 87 9.13 31.64 -15.85
CA SER A 87 9.49 32.64 -16.85
C SER A 87 10.89 32.38 -17.43
N PRO A 88 11.11 32.60 -18.74
CA PRO A 88 12.44 32.54 -19.35
C PRO A 88 13.31 33.77 -19.02
N SER A 89 12.96 34.55 -17.99
CA SER A 89 13.73 35.74 -17.62
C SER A 89 15.11 35.38 -17.06
N SER A 90 16.09 36.26 -17.28
CA SER A 90 17.44 36.11 -16.73
C SER A 90 17.45 36.06 -15.20
N VAL A 91 16.52 36.78 -14.55
CA VAL A 91 16.34 36.78 -13.09
C VAL A 91 15.85 35.41 -12.60
N SER A 92 14.85 34.84 -13.27
CA SER A 92 14.31 33.50 -12.99
C SER A 92 15.38 32.42 -13.15
N TYR A 93 16.17 32.51 -14.22
CA TYR A 93 17.27 31.58 -14.46
C TYR A 93 18.35 31.68 -13.38
N ARG A 94 18.73 32.89 -12.97
CA ARG A 94 19.68 33.09 -11.88
C ARG A 94 19.18 32.50 -10.56
N ARG A 95 17.92 32.78 -10.18
CA ARG A 95 17.30 32.19 -8.99
C ARG A 95 17.25 30.66 -9.04
N LEU A 96 17.03 30.08 -10.22
CA LEU A 96 17.09 28.64 -10.42
C LEU A 96 18.49 28.08 -10.21
N GLN A 97 19.54 28.79 -10.67
CA GLN A 97 20.92 28.39 -10.41
C GLN A 97 21.29 28.51 -8.92
N ASP A 98 20.82 29.56 -8.26
CA ASP A 98 21.06 29.80 -6.83
C ASP A 98 20.28 28.84 -5.91
N SER A 99 19.29 28.10 -6.44
CA SER A 99 18.53 27.12 -5.65
C SER A 99 19.41 25.93 -5.23
N HIS A 100 19.36 25.53 -3.95
CA HIS A 100 20.10 24.39 -3.41
C HIS A 100 19.46 23.02 -3.71
N CYS A 101 18.77 22.90 -4.84
CA CYS A 101 18.08 21.67 -5.25
C CYS A 101 18.92 20.90 -6.26
N ALA A 102 19.12 19.60 -6.05
CA ALA A 102 19.90 18.74 -6.95
C ALA A 102 19.27 18.60 -8.34
N TYR A 103 17.94 18.68 -8.41
CA TYR A 103 17.18 18.53 -9.64
C TYR A 103 16.46 19.83 -10.00
N LYS A 104 16.73 20.33 -11.21
CA LYS A 104 16.29 21.64 -11.71
C LYS A 104 15.71 21.50 -13.11
N ILE A 105 14.64 22.24 -13.40
CA ILE A 105 13.98 22.25 -14.72
C ILE A 105 14.06 23.67 -15.30
N ASN A 106 14.78 23.80 -16.41
CA ASN A 106 14.89 25.07 -17.14
C ASN A 106 13.57 25.42 -17.84
N PRO A 107 13.26 26.72 -18.01
CA PRO A 107 12.06 27.15 -18.71
C PRO A 107 12.17 26.85 -20.23
N PRO A 108 11.07 26.48 -20.91
CA PRO A 108 9.74 26.26 -20.34
C PRO A 108 9.62 24.90 -19.62
N ALA A 109 8.92 24.90 -18.47
CA ALA A 109 8.65 23.67 -17.70
C ALA A 109 7.58 22.81 -18.39
N THR A 110 7.97 22.09 -19.43
CA THR A 110 7.09 21.20 -20.22
C THR A 110 6.90 19.84 -19.55
N GLY A 111 5.76 19.17 -19.80
CA GLY A 111 5.49 17.82 -19.30
C GLY A 111 6.61 16.80 -19.58
N PRO A 112 7.15 16.72 -20.82
CA PRO A 112 8.31 15.86 -21.12
C PRO A 112 9.58 16.22 -20.32
N ALA A 113 9.82 17.49 -20.01
CA ALA A 113 10.97 17.90 -19.20
C ALA A 113 10.83 17.43 -17.74
N ILE A 114 9.62 17.48 -17.19
CA ILE A 114 9.31 16.96 -15.86
C ILE A 114 9.56 15.44 -15.82
N GLU A 115 9.03 14.70 -16.78
CA GLU A 115 9.19 13.24 -16.85
C GLU A 115 10.66 12.81 -17.00
N ARG A 116 11.44 13.51 -17.83
CA ARG A 116 12.90 13.26 -17.94
C ARG A 116 13.62 13.49 -16.61
N THR A 117 13.22 14.51 -15.86
CA THR A 117 13.83 14.84 -14.57
C THR A 117 13.49 13.80 -13.52
N VAL A 118 12.24 13.32 -13.50
CA VAL A 118 11.83 12.20 -12.64
C VAL A 118 12.60 10.93 -12.99
N ASN A 119 12.67 10.56 -14.27
CA ASN A 119 13.40 9.37 -14.70
C ASN A 119 14.90 9.45 -14.37
N LYS A 120 15.49 10.65 -14.46
CA LYS A 120 16.87 10.88 -14.01
C LYS A 120 17.01 10.62 -12.50
N TYR A 121 16.12 11.15 -11.68
CA TYR A 121 16.13 10.90 -10.24
C TYR A 121 16.02 9.40 -9.91
N LEU A 122 15.13 8.68 -10.58
CA LEU A 122 14.97 7.24 -10.35
C LEU A 122 16.24 6.45 -10.68
N ARG A 123 16.88 6.76 -11.81
CA ARG A 123 18.17 6.15 -12.19
C ARG A 123 19.28 6.48 -11.19
N ASP A 124 19.32 7.71 -10.68
CA ASP A 124 20.30 8.10 -9.68
C ASP A 124 20.09 7.33 -8.35
N GLN A 125 18.84 7.05 -7.97
CA GLN A 125 18.53 6.24 -6.78
C GLN A 125 18.90 4.77 -6.98
N GLU A 126 18.56 4.18 -8.13
CA GLU A 126 18.98 2.81 -8.48
C GLU A 126 20.50 2.68 -8.47
N LYS A 127 21.21 3.67 -9.03
CA LYS A 127 22.68 3.72 -9.00
C LYS A 127 23.21 3.82 -7.58
N LYS A 128 22.63 4.66 -6.72
CA LYS A 128 23.04 4.75 -5.31
C LYS A 128 22.87 3.43 -4.56
N ILE A 129 21.74 2.76 -4.74
CA ILE A 129 21.47 1.45 -4.13
C ILE A 129 22.48 0.41 -4.65
N ARG A 130 22.78 0.44 -5.95
CA ARG A 130 23.78 -0.43 -6.56
C ARG A 130 25.19 -0.17 -6.02
N ASP A 131 25.62 1.09 -5.98
CA ASP A 131 26.94 1.49 -5.46
C ASP A 131 27.08 1.16 -3.97
N GLN A 132 26.00 1.20 -3.19
CA GLN A 132 25.97 0.75 -1.80
C GLN A 132 26.10 -0.77 -1.66
N ASN A 133 25.48 -1.54 -2.55
CA ASN A 133 25.56 -3.00 -2.55
C ASN A 133 26.88 -3.53 -3.12
N GLU A 134 27.51 -2.79 -4.04
CA GLU A 134 28.74 -3.21 -4.73
C GLU A 134 30.01 -2.75 -4.01
N LYS A 135 29.96 -1.79 -3.08
CA LYS A 135 31.14 -1.38 -2.31
C LYS A 135 31.56 -2.51 -1.35
N PRO A 136 32.71 -3.19 -1.58
CA PRO A 136 33.21 -4.18 -0.64
C PRO A 136 33.49 -3.50 0.70
N ALA A 137 33.14 -4.16 1.81
CA ALA A 137 33.47 -3.67 3.14
C ALA A 137 34.99 -3.51 3.24
N VAL A 138 35.43 -2.26 3.28
CA VAL A 138 36.80 -1.86 3.57
C VAL A 138 36.88 -1.51 5.06
N ASP A 139 37.95 -1.90 5.72
CA ASP A 139 38.19 -1.51 7.11
C ASP A 139 38.45 0.00 7.25
N ALA A 140 38.58 0.47 8.49
CA ALA A 140 38.92 1.87 8.80
C ALA A 140 40.27 2.31 8.19
N ASN A 141 41.09 1.38 7.68
CA ASN A 141 42.38 1.65 7.03
C ASN A 141 42.28 1.56 5.50
N GLY A 142 41.08 1.44 4.93
CA GLY A 142 40.86 1.38 3.49
C GLY A 142 41.36 0.08 2.84
N LYS A 143 41.70 -0.95 3.62
CA LYS A 143 42.07 -2.26 3.10
C LYS A 143 40.79 -3.08 2.88
N PRO A 144 40.64 -3.78 1.74
CA PRO A 144 39.59 -4.76 1.57
C PRO A 144 39.67 -5.73 2.75
N LEU A 145 38.55 -5.94 3.46
CA LEU A 145 38.53 -6.90 4.55
C LEU A 145 38.82 -8.28 3.94
N GLU A 146 40.07 -8.73 4.02
CA GLU A 146 40.41 -10.11 3.68
C GLU A 146 39.56 -10.99 4.59
N THR A 147 38.80 -11.89 3.99
CA THR A 147 37.96 -12.85 4.71
C THR A 147 38.86 -13.74 5.55
N VAL A 148 39.12 -13.34 6.80
CA VAL A 148 39.91 -14.10 7.75
C VAL A 148 39.14 -15.38 8.06
N ASP A 149 39.79 -16.52 7.81
CA ASP A 149 39.28 -17.85 8.10
C ASP A 149 38.76 -17.93 9.54
N SER A 150 37.46 -18.19 9.65
CA SER A 150 36.73 -18.15 10.91
C SER A 150 37.11 -19.33 11.81
N ASN A 151 38.06 -19.12 12.73
CA ASN A 151 38.26 -20.01 13.88
C ASN A 151 38.76 -19.34 15.19
N SER A 152 38.60 -18.01 15.37
CA SER A 152 38.91 -17.38 16.67
C SER A 152 37.72 -16.63 17.26
N LYS A 153 37.40 -17.02 18.50
CA LYS A 153 36.30 -16.53 19.33
C LYS A 153 36.83 -15.33 20.11
N THR A 154 36.63 -14.12 19.60
CA THR A 154 37.10 -12.89 20.26
C THR A 154 35.93 -11.98 20.64
N THR A 155 35.85 -11.71 21.94
CA THR A 155 34.87 -10.88 22.63
C THR A 155 35.08 -9.40 22.28
N MET A 156 34.08 -8.70 21.73
CA MET A 156 34.14 -7.25 21.51
C MET A 156 33.62 -6.47 22.71
N ILE A 157 34.44 -5.56 23.23
CA ILE A 157 34.10 -4.56 24.24
C ILE A 157 33.68 -3.28 23.50
N GLN A 158 32.44 -2.85 23.77
CA GLN A 158 31.81 -1.66 23.21
C GLN A 158 32.32 -0.40 23.92
N THR A 159 33.08 0.44 23.21
CA THR A 159 33.51 1.76 23.70
C THR A 159 32.93 2.83 22.77
N GLY A 160 32.22 3.80 23.35
CA GLY A 160 31.51 4.86 22.63
C GLY A 160 32.31 6.14 22.41
N GLY A 161 31.75 7.02 21.57
CA GLY A 161 32.11 8.44 21.46
C GLY A 161 32.64 8.87 20.09
N GLY A 162 31.78 9.42 19.23
CA GLY A 162 32.17 10.10 17.98
C GLY A 162 30.97 10.70 17.22
N PRO A 163 31.10 11.87 16.56
CA PRO A 163 29.99 12.77 16.25
C PRO A 163 29.16 12.36 15.02
N ALA A 164 27.90 12.77 15.06
CA ALA A 164 26.83 12.39 14.16
C ALA A 164 27.01 12.87 12.70
N THR A 165 27.28 11.92 11.82
CA THR A 165 26.85 11.95 10.40
C THR A 165 26.41 10.55 10.01
N GLY A 166 25.32 10.07 10.62
CA GLY A 166 24.68 8.80 10.30
C GLY A 166 23.49 9.03 9.36
N ASN A 167 23.57 8.52 8.14
CA ASN A 167 22.46 8.49 7.20
C ASN A 167 21.60 7.26 7.55
N GLU A 168 20.73 7.42 8.55
CA GLU A 168 19.77 6.39 8.95
C GLU A 168 18.78 6.12 7.80
N THR A 169 18.57 4.84 7.51
CA THR A 169 17.50 4.36 6.65
C THR A 169 16.16 4.83 7.22
N ILE A 170 15.53 5.74 6.48
CA ILE A 170 14.27 6.42 6.79
C ILE A 170 13.12 5.42 6.62
N ASP A 171 12.81 4.66 7.67
CA ASP A 171 11.55 3.92 7.74
C ASP A 171 10.71 4.42 8.92
N GLY A 172 9.62 5.12 8.61
CA GLY A 172 8.44 5.26 9.48
C GLY A 172 8.23 6.56 10.27
N GLY A 173 9.27 7.34 10.61
CA GLY A 173 9.15 8.44 11.58
C GLY A 173 8.96 9.88 11.03
N GLY A 174 9.40 10.17 9.80
CA GLY A 174 9.66 11.56 9.37
C GLY A 174 8.44 12.48 9.24
N TRP A 175 7.27 11.96 8.84
CA TRP A 175 6.11 12.80 8.49
C TRP A 175 5.51 13.55 9.69
N ASN A 176 5.53 12.96 10.88
CA ASN A 176 4.95 13.58 12.08
C ASN A 176 5.87 14.66 12.67
N GLN A 177 7.19 14.46 12.61
CA GLN A 177 8.17 15.44 13.06
C GLN A 177 8.16 16.69 12.17
N ALA A 178 8.00 16.50 10.87
CA ALA A 178 7.91 17.60 9.90
C ALA A 178 6.78 18.58 10.19
N ALA A 179 5.59 18.09 10.58
CA ALA A 179 4.44 18.94 10.88
C ALA A 179 4.73 19.96 11.99
N SER A 180 5.48 19.55 13.02
CA SER A 180 5.86 20.44 14.14
C SER A 180 6.85 21.54 13.72
N ILE A 181 7.78 21.25 12.81
CA ILE A 181 8.73 22.21 12.26
C ILE A 181 8.00 23.28 11.44
N PHE A 182 6.96 22.88 10.70
CA PHE A 182 6.15 23.83 9.93
C PHE A 182 5.33 24.76 10.81
N SER A 183 4.73 24.28 11.88
CA SER A 183 4.03 25.16 12.84
C SER A 183 4.97 26.25 13.37
N GLN A 184 6.19 25.90 13.77
CA GLN A 184 7.17 26.89 14.24
C GLN A 184 7.61 27.89 13.18
N LEU A 185 7.71 27.47 11.91
CA LEU A 185 8.12 28.35 10.80
C LEU A 185 7.01 29.35 10.39
N PHE A 186 5.74 29.03 10.66
CA PHE A 186 4.60 29.82 10.20
C PHE A 186 3.89 30.62 11.30
N ASP A 187 3.97 30.18 12.57
CA ASP A 187 3.34 30.88 13.70
C ASP A 187 4.14 32.11 14.19
N GLY A 188 5.30 32.40 13.59
CA GLY A 188 6.23 33.43 14.07
C GLY A 188 6.19 34.80 13.39
N ASP A 189 5.21 35.13 12.54
CA ASP A 189 5.36 36.28 11.60
C ASP A 189 4.23 37.34 11.60
N ASP A 190 3.41 37.40 12.64
CA ASP A 190 2.48 38.51 12.88
C ASP A 190 3.00 39.41 14.02
N ALA A 191 4.19 40.02 13.84
CA ALA A 191 4.60 41.30 14.45
C ALA A 191 6.12 41.53 14.37
N VAL A 192 6.67 41.75 13.18
CA VAL A 192 7.89 42.57 13.07
C VAL A 192 7.43 43.96 12.64
N LYS A 193 7.13 44.80 13.63
CA LYS A 193 7.09 46.26 13.44
C LYS A 193 8.47 46.66 12.89
N LEU A 194 8.48 47.10 11.63
CA LEU A 194 9.61 47.85 11.10
C LEU A 194 9.64 49.18 11.86
N ASP A 195 10.49 49.24 12.89
CA ASP A 195 10.85 50.50 13.51
C ASP A 195 11.51 51.38 12.45
N LYS A 196 10.79 52.46 12.16
CA LYS A 196 11.18 53.52 11.25
C LYS A 196 11.60 54.67 12.14
N ASP A 197 12.87 54.72 12.54
CA ASP A 197 13.44 55.94 13.10
C ASP A 197 14.97 56.03 13.00
N SER A 198 15.42 57.27 12.82
CA SER A 198 16.80 57.81 12.84
C SER A 198 17.62 57.65 11.55
N SER A 199 17.80 58.67 10.70
CA SER A 199 18.44 60.00 10.84
C SER A 199 19.98 59.99 10.79
N ASP A 200 20.50 60.80 9.86
CA ASP A 200 21.81 61.47 9.80
C ASP A 200 23.11 60.67 9.81
N GLY A 201 23.89 60.90 8.75
CA GLY A 201 25.28 60.43 8.61
C GLY A 201 25.90 60.84 7.28
N ALA A 202 26.12 62.14 7.11
CA ALA A 202 26.92 62.68 6.02
C ALA A 202 28.36 62.17 6.10
N THR A 203 28.91 61.69 4.98
CA THR A 203 30.36 61.75 4.75
C THR A 203 30.65 61.87 3.26
N GLN A 204 31.09 63.06 2.89
CA GLN A 204 31.74 63.35 1.62
C GLN A 204 33.05 62.56 1.53
N ILE A 205 33.27 61.82 0.45
CA ILE A 205 34.61 61.69 -0.14
C ILE A 205 34.50 61.79 -1.66
N SER A 206 35.06 62.89 -2.15
CA SER A 206 35.42 63.21 -3.53
C SER A 206 36.46 62.23 -4.09
N GLY A 207 36.28 61.79 -5.33
CA GLY A 207 37.26 61.02 -6.09
C GLY A 207 36.99 61.08 -7.58
N ASN A 208 37.42 62.17 -8.19
CA ASN A 208 37.28 62.57 -9.59
C ASN A 208 38.37 61.89 -10.45
N VAL A 209 38.03 61.04 -11.43
CA VAL A 209 38.92 60.75 -12.57
C VAL A 209 38.11 60.66 -13.87
N ARG A 210 38.40 61.61 -14.75
CA ARG A 210 38.02 61.70 -16.16
C ARG A 210 38.68 60.58 -16.98
N GLY A 211 37.97 60.07 -17.99
CA GLY A 211 38.57 59.26 -19.05
C GLY A 211 37.61 59.11 -20.23
N SER A 212 37.83 59.93 -21.25
CA SER A 212 37.01 60.11 -22.44
C SER A 212 37.30 59.06 -23.53
N GLY A 213 36.24 58.44 -24.07
CA GLY A 213 36.06 57.98 -25.47
C GLY A 213 37.04 56.94 -26.09
N PRO A 214 36.82 56.50 -27.34
CA PRO A 214 35.69 56.77 -28.24
C PRO A 214 34.97 55.51 -28.79
N ALA A 215 33.88 55.79 -29.50
CA ALA A 215 33.09 54.86 -30.31
C ALA A 215 33.89 54.25 -31.47
N TYR A 216 33.55 53.01 -31.83
CA TYR A 216 33.75 52.47 -33.18
C TYR A 216 32.52 51.72 -33.65
N SER A 217 32.06 52.13 -34.83
CA SER A 217 31.00 51.53 -35.63
C SER A 217 31.54 50.42 -36.51
N GLY A 218 30.69 49.43 -36.78
CA GLY A 218 30.62 48.76 -38.08
C GLY A 218 31.44 47.48 -38.23
N SER A 219 30.76 46.40 -38.61
CA SER A 219 30.97 45.79 -39.92
C SER A 219 30.06 44.56 -40.10
N ASP A 220 29.39 44.56 -41.25
CA ASP A 220 28.76 43.42 -41.89
C ASP A 220 29.65 42.17 -41.95
N SER A 221 29.01 41.00 -41.87
CA SER A 221 29.48 39.83 -42.61
C SER A 221 28.32 38.88 -42.92
N VAL A 222 27.83 39.05 -44.14
CA VAL A 222 27.08 38.08 -44.93
C VAL A 222 27.99 36.91 -45.33
N ALA A 223 27.55 35.68 -45.07
CA ALA A 223 27.89 34.47 -45.82
C ALA A 223 26.79 33.44 -45.50
N GLY A 224 25.96 32.92 -46.41
CA GLY A 224 26.18 32.70 -47.84
C GLY A 224 26.78 31.32 -48.06
N GLY A 225 25.94 30.27 -47.98
CA GLY A 225 26.34 28.88 -48.20
C GLY A 225 25.16 28.02 -48.67
N ILE A 226 25.00 27.94 -49.99
CA ILE A 226 24.09 27.05 -50.73
C ILE A 226 24.87 25.79 -51.13
N ALA A 227 24.31 24.61 -50.85
CA ALA A 227 24.46 23.34 -51.59
C ALA A 227 23.38 22.39 -51.01
N GLY A 228 22.36 21.93 -51.76
CA GLY A 228 22.43 20.84 -52.75
C GLY A 228 22.61 19.51 -52.01
N GLY A 229 21.76 18.48 -52.06
CA GLY A 229 20.83 17.94 -53.05
C GLY A 229 20.91 16.40 -52.93
N GLY A 230 19.83 15.65 -53.24
CA GLY A 230 19.78 14.17 -53.22
C GLY A 230 19.11 13.60 -51.96
N SER A 231 17.88 13.06 -51.94
CA SER A 231 17.20 12.13 -52.87
C SER A 231 18.03 10.88 -53.14
N GLU A 232 17.92 9.87 -52.28
CA GLU A 232 17.95 8.48 -52.74
C GLU A 232 17.19 7.55 -51.79
N THR A 233 16.27 6.82 -52.42
CA THR A 233 15.38 5.79 -51.91
C THR A 233 16.13 4.48 -51.74
N GLY A 234 16.15 3.93 -50.52
CA GLY A 234 16.64 2.57 -50.24
C GLY A 234 15.56 1.77 -49.53
N ASN A 235 14.84 0.96 -50.29
CA ASN A 235 13.73 0.12 -49.88
C ASN A 235 14.29 -1.31 -49.70
N GLU A 236 14.41 -1.80 -48.46
CA GLU A 236 14.76 -3.20 -48.19
C GLU A 236 13.64 -3.89 -47.41
N GLN A 237 12.95 -4.79 -48.12
CA GLN A 237 12.05 -5.78 -47.58
C GLN A 237 12.84 -6.90 -46.89
N PRO A 238 12.31 -7.52 -45.83
CA PRO A 238 12.61 -8.91 -45.53
C PRO A 238 11.49 -9.85 -46.03
N ALA A 239 11.98 -11.02 -46.43
CA ALA A 239 11.32 -12.06 -47.17
C ALA A 239 10.11 -12.68 -46.46
N ARG A 240 9.11 -12.99 -47.28
CA ARG A 240 7.86 -13.67 -46.96
C ARG A 240 8.06 -15.16 -47.20
N GLU A 241 8.35 -15.92 -46.15
CA GLU A 241 8.35 -17.38 -46.22
C GLU A 241 6.91 -17.92 -46.18
N LYS A 242 6.59 -18.70 -47.22
CA LYS A 242 5.41 -19.53 -47.33
C LYS A 242 5.54 -20.70 -46.36
N ASN A 243 4.58 -20.86 -45.46
CA ASN A 243 4.36 -22.15 -44.82
C ASN A 243 2.92 -22.62 -45.03
N LYS A 244 2.80 -23.71 -45.80
CA LYS A 244 1.60 -24.51 -46.00
C LYS A 244 1.58 -25.58 -44.92
N ASN A 245 0.51 -25.64 -44.13
CA ASN A 245 -0.03 -26.81 -43.43
C ASN A 245 -1.41 -26.34 -42.89
N GLY A 246 -2.56 -26.94 -43.19
CA GLY A 246 -2.84 -28.33 -43.50
C GLY A 246 -2.97 -29.11 -42.19
N GLY A 247 -4.16 -29.09 -41.56
CA GLY A 247 -4.37 -29.80 -40.28
C GLY A 247 -5.72 -29.57 -39.62
N GLN A 248 -6.74 -30.25 -40.13
CA GLN A 248 -7.86 -30.91 -39.43
C GLN A 248 -8.44 -30.27 -38.14
N SER A 249 -9.67 -29.76 -38.28
CA SER A 249 -10.66 -29.67 -37.20
C SER A 249 -11.02 -31.08 -36.70
N GLY A 250 -10.66 -31.39 -35.46
CA GLY A 250 -11.17 -32.53 -34.72
C GLY A 250 -12.27 -32.09 -33.75
N SER A 251 -13.52 -32.29 -34.14
CA SER A 251 -14.68 -32.21 -33.25
C SER A 251 -14.72 -33.47 -32.38
N ILE A 252 -14.59 -33.31 -31.06
CA ILE A 252 -14.83 -34.40 -30.10
C ILE A 252 -16.30 -34.29 -29.67
N SER A 253 -17.11 -35.15 -30.27
CA SER A 253 -18.45 -35.53 -29.81
C SER A 253 -18.30 -36.51 -28.65
N TYR A 254 -18.89 -36.22 -27.50
CA TYR A 254 -19.19 -37.26 -26.50
C TYR A 254 -20.64 -37.68 -26.65
N SER A 255 -20.78 -38.98 -26.89
CA SER A 255 -22.01 -39.75 -26.94
C SER A 255 -22.67 -39.79 -25.56
N GLU A 256 -23.95 -39.45 -25.59
CA GLU A 256 -24.94 -39.58 -24.53
C GLU A 256 -25.63 -40.93 -24.74
N SER A 257 -25.48 -41.85 -23.79
CA SER A 257 -26.29 -43.08 -23.75
C SER A 257 -26.22 -43.73 -22.36
N ASP A 258 -27.41 -43.89 -21.79
CA ASP A 258 -27.88 -45.04 -21.00
C ASP A 258 -27.48 -45.15 -19.53
N PHE A 259 -28.40 -44.69 -18.66
CA PHE A 259 -28.82 -45.50 -17.52
C PHE A 259 -30.33 -45.30 -17.27
N GLU A 260 -31.11 -46.28 -17.70
CA GLU A 260 -32.48 -46.53 -17.26
C GLU A 260 -32.49 -46.95 -15.79
N GLY A 261 -33.57 -46.67 -15.05
CA GLY A 261 -33.87 -47.45 -13.85
C GLY A 261 -34.70 -46.80 -12.75
N ASN A 262 -36.02 -46.79 -12.97
CA ASN A 262 -37.04 -47.25 -12.02
C ASN A 262 -37.47 -46.38 -10.80
N ASP A 263 -38.71 -45.90 -10.92
CA ASP A 263 -39.90 -46.17 -10.08
C ASP A 263 -39.87 -45.94 -8.56
N GLY A 264 -40.85 -45.16 -8.10
CA GLY A 264 -41.34 -45.25 -6.71
C GLY A 264 -42.11 -44.03 -6.20
N ALA A 265 -43.29 -43.76 -6.75
CA ALA A 265 -44.23 -42.78 -6.22
C ALA A 265 -44.96 -43.30 -4.96
N HIS A 266 -45.10 -42.47 -3.92
CA HIS A 266 -46.26 -42.50 -3.00
C HIS A 266 -46.49 -41.11 -2.38
N PRO A 267 -47.71 -40.54 -2.47
CA PRO A 267 -48.05 -39.23 -1.92
C PRO A 267 -48.86 -39.35 -0.62
N LEU A 268 -48.53 -38.57 0.42
CA LEU A 268 -49.41 -38.44 1.58
C LEU A 268 -49.39 -37.02 2.18
N GLY A 269 -50.58 -36.43 2.22
CA GLY A 269 -51.08 -35.79 3.44
C GLY A 269 -50.80 -34.31 3.63
N LYS A 270 -51.60 -33.46 2.99
CA LYS A 270 -51.91 -32.11 3.48
C LYS A 270 -52.59 -32.21 4.85
N THR A 271 -52.14 -31.45 5.85
CA THR A 271 -53.03 -30.92 6.89
C THR A 271 -52.62 -29.51 7.27
N SER A 272 -53.54 -28.60 7.00
CA SER A 272 -53.58 -27.20 7.41
C SER A 272 -53.96 -27.15 8.88
N ASN A 273 -53.29 -26.34 9.70
CA ASN A 273 -53.93 -25.76 10.89
C ASN A 273 -53.37 -24.36 11.15
N SER A 274 -54.17 -23.37 10.78
CA SER A 274 -54.03 -21.97 11.11
C SER A 274 -54.50 -21.71 12.54
N ILE A 275 -53.65 -21.17 13.40
CA ILE A 275 -54.05 -20.60 14.69
C ILE A 275 -53.83 -19.08 14.63
N PHE A 276 -54.95 -18.37 14.65
CA PHE A 276 -55.06 -16.93 14.85
C PHE A 276 -54.92 -16.62 16.34
N ILE A 277 -53.96 -15.80 16.74
CA ILE A 277 -53.97 -15.13 18.06
C ILE A 277 -53.55 -13.67 17.92
N GLY A 278 -54.52 -12.79 18.21
CA GLY A 278 -54.35 -11.64 19.10
C GLY A 278 -53.46 -10.47 18.65
N LYS A 279 -54.08 -9.45 18.07
CA LYS A 279 -53.57 -8.07 18.10
C LYS A 279 -53.55 -7.59 19.56
N ASN A 280 -52.45 -7.01 20.00
CA ASN A 280 -52.46 -6.03 21.08
C ASN A 280 -51.53 -4.87 20.74
N LYS A 281 -52.13 -3.69 20.60
CA LYS A 281 -51.45 -2.38 20.56
C LYS A 281 -51.18 -1.97 22.00
N ASN A 282 -49.98 -1.54 22.30
CA ASN A 282 -49.79 -0.47 23.27
C ASN A 282 -48.51 0.31 23.01
N ASP A 283 -48.68 1.62 23.04
CA ASP A 283 -47.65 2.64 22.89
C ASP A 283 -46.65 2.57 24.03
N LYS A 284 -45.36 2.55 23.71
CA LYS A 284 -44.32 3.00 24.63
C LYS A 284 -43.13 3.58 23.87
N LYS A 285 -42.81 4.81 24.27
CA LYS A 285 -41.68 5.62 23.85
C LYS A 285 -40.39 4.93 24.29
N GLU A 286 -39.57 4.44 23.36
CA GLU A 286 -38.28 3.81 23.66
C GLU A 286 -37.11 4.73 23.26
N THR A 287 -36.21 4.89 24.22
CA THR A 287 -34.83 5.35 24.05
C THR A 287 -34.01 4.29 23.30
N ALA A 288 -33.05 4.70 22.48
CA ALA A 288 -32.27 3.86 21.58
C ALA A 288 -31.58 2.67 22.27
N THR A 289 -32.06 1.45 22.01
CA THR A 289 -31.46 0.18 22.44
C THR A 289 -30.85 -0.56 21.24
N THR A 290 -29.67 -1.15 21.43
CA THR A 290 -29.04 -2.13 20.53
C THR A 290 -29.95 -3.34 20.35
N GLY A 291 -30.33 -3.67 19.10
CA GLY A 291 -31.14 -4.84 18.81
C GLY A 291 -30.27 -6.09 18.62
N GLU A 292 -30.45 -7.09 19.48
CA GLU A 292 -30.00 -8.46 19.23
C GLU A 292 -31.10 -9.20 18.45
N VAL A 293 -30.73 -9.95 17.41
CA VAL A 293 -31.65 -10.82 16.66
C VAL A 293 -31.35 -12.24 17.10
N GLU A 294 -32.20 -12.81 17.96
CA GLU A 294 -31.91 -14.08 18.65
C GLU A 294 -32.36 -15.38 17.94
N ASP A 295 -33.05 -15.34 16.79
CA ASP A 295 -33.55 -16.58 16.16
C ASP A 295 -32.82 -16.99 14.88
N ALA A 296 -31.75 -17.79 15.03
CA ALA A 296 -30.97 -18.37 13.94
C ALA A 296 -31.53 -19.71 13.38
N ARG A 297 -32.69 -20.20 13.88
CA ARG A 297 -33.25 -21.51 13.48
C ARG A 297 -34.22 -21.48 12.29
N GLU A 298 -34.63 -20.30 11.79
CA GLU A 298 -35.50 -20.15 10.60
C GLU A 298 -34.77 -19.64 9.33
N ALA A 299 -33.44 -19.76 9.26
CA ALA A 299 -32.61 -19.21 8.17
C ALA A 299 -32.80 -19.84 6.77
N GLY A 300 -33.80 -20.71 6.56
CA GLY A 300 -34.08 -21.30 5.24
C GLY A 300 -34.93 -20.42 4.32
N LYS A 301 -35.66 -19.42 4.84
CA LYS A 301 -36.57 -18.56 4.03
C LYS A 301 -36.71 -17.12 4.56
N LEU A 302 -35.73 -16.61 5.31
CA LEU A 302 -35.70 -15.19 5.64
C LEU A 302 -35.38 -14.39 4.38
N LYS A 303 -36.41 -13.73 3.82
CA LYS A 303 -36.22 -12.60 2.91
C LYS A 303 -35.19 -11.67 3.58
N SER A 304 -34.17 -11.27 2.81
CA SER A 304 -33.10 -10.40 3.29
C SER A 304 -33.65 -9.28 4.19
N PRO A 305 -33.02 -8.98 5.34
CA PRO A 305 -33.57 -8.05 6.32
C PRO A 305 -33.59 -6.58 5.84
N LYS A 306 -34.44 -6.24 4.86
CA LYS A 306 -34.60 -4.89 4.28
C LYS A 306 -35.03 -3.81 5.28
N LYS A 307 -35.27 -4.16 6.54
CA LYS A 307 -35.78 -3.23 7.56
C LYS A 307 -34.67 -2.62 8.44
N TYR A 308 -33.42 -3.08 8.32
CA TYR A 308 -32.29 -2.55 9.10
C TYR A 308 -31.52 -1.42 8.38
N GLU A 309 -31.89 -1.10 7.13
CA GLU A 309 -31.23 -0.11 6.26
C GLU A 309 -31.32 1.36 6.76
N LYS A 310 -32.13 1.69 7.77
CA LYS A 310 -32.45 3.09 8.09
C LYS A 310 -31.72 3.72 9.29
N GLU A 311 -31.00 2.97 10.12
CA GLU A 311 -30.50 3.53 11.39
C GLU A 311 -28.98 3.43 11.59
N GLY A 312 -28.21 2.94 10.62
CA GLY A 312 -26.75 2.81 10.78
C GLY A 312 -26.31 1.99 12.00
N LYS A 313 -27.21 1.17 12.56
CA LYS A 313 -26.97 0.37 13.77
C LYS A 313 -26.03 -0.78 13.44
N ILE A 314 -25.07 -1.03 14.33
CA ILE A 314 -24.22 -2.22 14.25
C ILE A 314 -25.08 -3.47 14.47
N ILE A 315 -25.10 -4.36 13.47
CA ILE A 315 -25.78 -5.64 13.54
C ILE A 315 -24.78 -6.69 13.99
N THR A 316 -25.15 -7.46 15.00
CA THR A 316 -24.40 -8.60 15.51
C THR A 316 -25.07 -9.88 15.05
N ILE A 317 -24.34 -10.71 14.31
CA ILE A 317 -24.82 -12.04 13.93
C ILE A 317 -23.88 -13.05 14.57
N LYS A 318 -24.42 -13.82 15.51
CA LYS A 318 -23.73 -14.92 16.20
C LYS A 318 -23.58 -16.09 15.22
N GLY A 319 -22.37 -16.65 15.11
CA GLY A 319 -22.11 -17.83 14.28
C GLY A 319 -22.74 -19.09 14.88
N ARG A 320 -22.97 -20.13 14.05
CA ARG A 320 -23.65 -21.37 14.51
C ARG A 320 -23.00 -22.07 15.70
N ASN A 321 -21.72 -21.82 15.96
CA ASN A 321 -20.96 -22.47 17.03
C ASN A 321 -20.89 -21.63 18.31
N THR A 322 -21.54 -20.45 18.36
CA THR A 322 -21.60 -19.66 19.58
C THR A 322 -22.72 -20.15 20.47
N SER A 323 -22.37 -20.58 21.68
CA SER A 323 -23.36 -20.81 22.74
C SER A 323 -23.92 -19.47 23.23
N ASP A 324 -25.10 -19.48 23.86
CA ASP A 324 -25.73 -18.30 24.48
C ASP A 324 -24.98 -17.77 25.72
N GLY A 325 -23.68 -18.01 25.78
CA GLY A 325 -22.80 -17.49 26.81
C GLY A 325 -22.61 -15.97 26.72
N PRO A 326 -21.94 -15.40 27.74
CA PRO A 326 -21.57 -13.98 27.73
C PRO A 326 -20.79 -13.64 26.45
N GLU A 327 -21.07 -12.47 25.87
CA GLU A 327 -20.36 -12.00 24.68
C GLU A 327 -18.83 -12.07 24.87
N SER A 328 -18.16 -12.71 23.93
CA SER A 328 -16.71 -12.86 23.89
C SER A 328 -16.00 -11.50 23.95
N ILE A 329 -14.86 -11.39 24.64
CA ILE A 329 -14.15 -10.11 24.81
C ILE A 329 -13.71 -9.57 23.43
N ILE A 330 -13.27 -10.44 22.52
CA ILE A 330 -12.92 -10.05 21.14
C ILE A 330 -14.12 -9.53 20.36
N LEU A 331 -15.34 -10.04 20.63
CA LEU A 331 -16.58 -9.56 20.03
C LEU A 331 -16.89 -8.12 20.49
N LYS A 332 -16.75 -7.87 21.80
CA LYS A 332 -16.93 -6.54 22.40
C LYS A 332 -15.90 -5.54 21.89
N GLY A 333 -14.63 -5.95 21.84
CA GLY A 333 -13.54 -5.11 21.33
C GLY A 333 -13.71 -4.78 19.85
N THR A 334 -14.15 -5.75 19.03
CA THR A 334 -14.41 -5.51 17.60
C THR A 334 -15.58 -4.54 17.40
N LYS A 335 -16.65 -4.70 18.20
CA LYS A 335 -17.80 -3.78 18.21
C LYS A 335 -17.36 -2.35 18.55
N GLN A 336 -16.64 -2.18 19.65
CA GLN A 336 -16.15 -0.86 20.08
C GLN A 336 -15.19 -0.23 19.06
N ALA A 337 -14.24 -1.00 18.52
CA ALA A 337 -13.30 -0.49 17.52
C ALA A 337 -14.01 -0.04 16.23
N LEU A 338 -15.06 -0.76 15.81
CA LEU A 338 -15.91 -0.36 14.69
C LEU A 338 -16.71 0.91 15.02
N ASP A 339 -17.43 0.93 16.15
CA ASP A 339 -18.24 2.08 16.59
C ASP A 339 -17.42 3.38 16.63
N GLU A 340 -16.19 3.32 17.13
CA GLU A 340 -15.33 4.50 17.25
C GLU A 340 -14.69 4.94 15.92
N THR A 341 -14.64 4.08 14.90
CA THR A 341 -13.89 4.36 13.65
C THR A 341 -14.83 4.67 12.48
N VAL A 342 -16.03 4.13 12.52
CA VAL A 342 -17.00 4.25 11.44
C VAL A 342 -17.67 5.62 11.47
N HIS A 343 -17.51 6.36 10.38
CA HIS A 343 -18.25 7.60 10.11
C HIS A 343 -19.57 7.27 9.40
N VAL A 344 -20.68 7.50 10.10
CA VAL A 344 -22.04 7.31 9.57
C VAL A 344 -22.54 8.65 9.02
N HIS A 345 -22.53 8.81 7.69
CA HIS A 345 -23.18 9.93 7.01
C HIS A 345 -24.61 9.51 6.62
N ASP A 346 -25.61 10.19 7.18
CA ASP A 346 -27.05 10.10 6.87
C ASP A 346 -27.70 8.69 6.91
N GLY A 347 -27.00 7.68 7.41
CA GLY A 347 -27.54 6.34 7.67
C GLY A 347 -27.97 5.55 6.43
N VAL A 348 -27.79 6.08 5.21
CA VAL A 348 -28.17 5.39 3.98
C VAL A 348 -27.05 4.44 3.57
N VAL A 349 -27.34 3.15 3.64
CA VAL A 349 -26.51 2.12 3.02
C VAL A 349 -26.70 2.20 1.52
N ILE A 350 -25.63 2.52 0.80
CA ILE A 350 -25.63 2.60 -0.66
C ILE A 350 -25.18 1.25 -1.23
N ASN A 351 -24.23 0.59 -0.55
CA ASN A 351 -23.51 -0.56 -1.10
C ASN A 351 -23.38 -1.68 -0.08
N ASP A 352 -24.20 -2.71 -0.24
CA ASP A 352 -24.19 -3.89 0.63
C ASP A 352 -22.99 -4.81 0.36
N VAL A 353 -22.55 -5.52 1.40
CA VAL A 353 -21.60 -6.62 1.30
C VAL A 353 -22.33 -7.85 0.78
N SER A 354 -22.05 -8.20 -0.47
CA SER A 354 -22.55 -9.42 -1.10
C SER A 354 -21.39 -10.36 -1.41
N ASP A 355 -21.02 -10.47 -2.68
CA ASP A 355 -19.87 -11.23 -3.12
C ASP A 355 -18.57 -10.48 -2.81
N SER A 356 -17.63 -11.13 -2.13
CA SER A 356 -16.31 -10.59 -1.84
C SER A 356 -15.20 -11.52 -2.28
N SER A 357 -14.12 -10.95 -2.82
CA SER A 357 -12.83 -11.59 -3.13
C SER A 357 -11.64 -10.79 -2.61
N GLN A 358 -11.85 -9.51 -2.29
CA GLN A 358 -10.86 -8.65 -1.66
C GLN A 358 -11.25 -8.43 -0.20
N VAL A 359 -10.39 -8.84 0.72
CA VAL A 359 -10.63 -8.68 2.16
C VAL A 359 -9.38 -8.18 2.86
N ALA A 360 -9.58 -7.41 3.92
CA ALA A 360 -8.50 -7.09 4.85
C ALA A 360 -8.51 -8.12 5.99
N CYS A 361 -7.34 -8.44 6.52
CA CYS A 361 -7.18 -9.41 7.60
C CYS A 361 -6.31 -8.81 8.70
N ILE A 362 -6.87 -8.79 9.90
CA ILE A 362 -6.15 -8.50 11.14
C ILE A 362 -5.85 -9.85 11.79
N VAL A 363 -4.56 -10.15 11.96
CA VAL A 363 -4.12 -11.36 12.66
C VAL A 363 -4.26 -11.10 14.16
N VAL A 364 -5.11 -11.88 14.83
CA VAL A 364 -5.29 -11.77 16.29
C VAL A 364 -4.56 -12.94 16.94
N GLU A 365 -3.54 -12.61 17.73
CA GLU A 365 -2.73 -13.56 18.49
C GLU A 365 -2.66 -13.08 19.94
N SER A 366 -3.31 -13.84 20.82
CA SER A 366 -3.37 -13.65 22.27
C SER A 366 -3.47 -15.00 22.97
N GLU A 367 -3.38 -15.00 24.29
CA GLU A 367 -3.50 -16.25 25.06
C GLU A 367 -4.86 -16.93 24.87
N LYS A 368 -5.95 -16.14 24.79
CA LYS A 368 -7.32 -16.68 24.65
C LYS A 368 -7.82 -16.72 23.22
N PHE A 369 -7.39 -15.78 22.38
CA PHE A 369 -7.91 -15.62 21.02
C PHE A 369 -6.79 -15.75 20.00
N ASN A 370 -6.91 -16.76 19.14
CA ASN A 370 -6.02 -16.99 18.02
C ASN A 370 -6.86 -17.15 16.77
N GLY A 371 -6.62 -16.34 15.74
CA GLY A 371 -7.43 -16.38 14.53
C GLY A 371 -7.25 -15.18 13.61
N TYR A 372 -8.12 -15.13 12.60
CA TYR A 372 -8.14 -14.06 11.61
C TYR A 372 -9.43 -13.26 11.74
N LEU A 373 -9.31 -11.96 11.99
CA LEU A 373 -10.43 -11.03 11.90
C LEU A 373 -10.47 -10.47 10.47
N ILE A 374 -11.42 -10.97 9.68
CA ILE A 374 -11.56 -10.67 8.25
C ILE A 374 -12.60 -9.58 8.08
N ALA A 375 -12.22 -8.53 7.36
CA ALA A 375 -13.09 -7.44 7.01
C ALA A 375 -13.36 -7.45 5.49
N ALA A 376 -14.62 -7.33 5.10
CA ALA A 376 -15.08 -7.10 3.73
C ALA A 376 -15.85 -5.77 3.64
N LEU A 377 -15.77 -5.10 2.48
CA LEU A 377 -16.44 -3.84 2.18
C LEU A 377 -17.39 -4.02 1.00
N GLY A 378 -18.49 -3.29 1.00
CA GLY A 378 -19.49 -3.30 -0.06
C GLY A 378 -18.88 -3.14 -1.46
N LYS A 379 -19.54 -3.73 -2.47
CA LYS A 379 -19.08 -3.76 -3.87
C LYS A 379 -17.69 -4.42 -4.09
N ASN A 380 -17.24 -5.29 -3.19
CA ASN A 380 -15.94 -5.97 -3.29
C ASN A 380 -14.75 -5.00 -3.45
N ARG A 381 -14.84 -3.85 -2.79
CA ARG A 381 -13.80 -2.81 -2.84
C ARG A 381 -12.65 -3.18 -1.91
N LYS A 382 -11.43 -2.82 -2.30
CA LYS A 382 -10.27 -2.87 -1.40
C LYS A 382 -10.49 -1.89 -0.24
N MET A 383 -10.30 -2.35 0.99
CA MET A 383 -10.32 -1.48 2.15
C MET A 383 -9.09 -0.58 2.23
N ASP A 384 -9.30 0.62 2.77
CA ASP A 384 -8.22 1.54 3.05
C ASP A 384 -7.33 1.02 4.19
N GLY A 385 -6.02 1.08 3.98
CA GLY A 385 -5.06 0.56 4.94
C GLY A 385 -5.00 1.37 6.24
N GLN A 386 -5.24 2.68 6.19
CA GLN A 386 -5.27 3.53 7.39
C GLN A 386 -6.52 3.25 8.22
N PHE A 387 -7.66 3.08 7.56
CA PHE A 387 -8.91 2.69 8.19
C PHE A 387 -8.77 1.36 8.97
N ILE A 388 -8.24 0.31 8.32
CA ILE A 388 -8.02 -0.99 8.98
C ILE A 388 -7.01 -0.87 10.13
N LYS A 389 -5.95 -0.07 9.96
CA LYS A 389 -4.97 0.18 11.01
C LYS A 389 -5.62 0.87 12.23
N SER A 390 -6.50 1.84 12.02
CA SER A 390 -7.26 2.48 13.11
C SER A 390 -8.15 1.50 13.86
N ILE A 391 -8.84 0.59 13.15
CA ILE A 391 -9.65 -0.47 13.79
C ILE A 391 -8.73 -1.38 14.62
N GLN A 392 -7.61 -1.82 14.03
CA GLN A 392 -6.65 -2.69 14.70
C GLN A 392 -6.10 -2.07 15.98
N GLU A 393 -5.64 -0.81 15.94
CA GLU A 393 -5.08 -0.10 17.09
C GLU A 393 -6.11 -0.01 18.24
N LYS A 394 -7.36 0.32 17.93
CA LYS A 394 -8.45 0.39 18.92
C LYS A 394 -8.82 -0.98 19.48
N LEU A 395 -8.92 -2.00 18.62
CA LEU A 395 -9.17 -3.38 19.04
C LEU A 395 -8.07 -3.88 19.98
N PHE A 396 -6.81 -3.69 19.61
CA PHE A 396 -5.68 -4.16 20.39
C PHE A 396 -5.51 -3.38 21.68
N LYS A 397 -5.78 -2.07 21.68
CA LYS A 397 -5.88 -1.28 22.91
C LYS A 397 -6.96 -1.84 23.83
N PHE A 398 -8.18 -2.08 23.32
CA PHE A 398 -9.27 -2.66 24.10
C PHE A 398 -8.89 -4.02 24.71
N LEU A 399 -8.27 -4.89 23.93
CA LEU A 399 -7.83 -6.21 24.42
C LEU A 399 -6.78 -6.08 25.52
N LYS A 400 -5.80 -5.18 25.36
CA LYS A 400 -4.78 -4.88 26.40
C LYS A 400 -5.42 -4.34 27.68
N ASP A 401 -6.37 -3.42 27.56
CA ASP A 401 -7.10 -2.83 28.70
C ASP A 401 -7.93 -3.88 29.45
N ASN A 402 -8.30 -4.99 28.79
CA ASN A 402 -9.01 -6.13 29.38
C ASN A 402 -8.07 -7.31 29.75
N GLY A 403 -6.77 -7.07 29.84
CA GLY A 403 -5.78 -8.03 30.35
C GLY A 403 -5.30 -9.06 29.33
N GLU A 404 -5.53 -8.87 28.03
CA GLU A 404 -4.98 -9.74 26.98
C GLU A 404 -3.64 -9.21 26.46
N THR A 405 -2.66 -10.11 26.33
CA THR A 405 -1.38 -9.78 25.69
C THR A 405 -1.50 -10.04 24.19
N VAL A 406 -1.60 -8.97 23.39
CA VAL A 406 -1.70 -9.05 21.92
C VAL A 406 -0.40 -8.64 21.24
N THR A 407 0.01 -9.40 20.22
CA THR A 407 1.16 -9.06 19.39
C THR A 407 0.71 -8.18 18.21
N GLU A 408 1.26 -6.96 18.11
CA GLU A 408 0.96 -6.07 17.00
C GLU A 408 1.67 -6.57 15.73
N LYS A 409 0.88 -6.93 14.72
CA LYS A 409 1.35 -7.38 13.40
C LYS A 409 0.81 -6.48 12.30
N GLU A 410 1.48 -6.45 11.16
CA GLU A 410 0.96 -5.72 10.01
C GLU A 410 -0.36 -6.31 9.50
N ASN A 411 -1.24 -5.43 9.04
CA ASN A 411 -2.49 -5.81 8.42
C ASN A 411 -2.24 -6.48 7.06
N LEU A 412 -2.92 -7.60 6.82
CA LEU A 412 -2.75 -8.38 5.62
C LEU A 412 -3.86 -8.05 4.61
N ASN A 413 -3.49 -7.68 3.38
CA ASN A 413 -4.44 -7.55 2.28
C ASN A 413 -4.54 -8.89 1.56
N LEU A 414 -5.67 -9.59 1.71
CA LEU A 414 -5.84 -10.93 1.17
C LEU A 414 -6.69 -10.91 -0.11
N LYS A 415 -6.32 -11.76 -1.06
CA LYS A 415 -7.17 -12.15 -2.19
C LYS A 415 -7.72 -13.56 -1.92
N ILE A 416 -9.02 -13.66 -1.69
CA ILE A 416 -9.72 -14.93 -1.46
C ILE A 416 -10.56 -15.29 -2.68
N LYS A 417 -10.97 -16.56 -2.78
CA LYS A 417 -11.95 -17.01 -3.77
C LYS A 417 -13.24 -16.21 -3.61
N LYS A 418 -13.85 -15.79 -4.73
CA LYS A 418 -15.13 -15.09 -4.73
C LYS A 418 -16.18 -15.91 -3.96
N ILE A 419 -16.81 -15.29 -2.96
CA ILE A 419 -17.77 -15.93 -2.05
C ILE A 419 -18.84 -14.94 -1.58
N GLU A 420 -20.06 -15.44 -1.36
CA GLU A 420 -21.12 -14.72 -0.63
C GLU A 420 -20.69 -14.57 0.83
N PHE A 421 -20.13 -13.41 1.17
CA PHE A 421 -19.34 -13.25 2.39
C PHE A 421 -20.16 -13.44 3.66
N GLU A 422 -21.37 -12.88 3.72
CA GLU A 422 -22.26 -12.96 4.87
C GLU A 422 -22.64 -14.41 5.19
N ASP A 423 -23.19 -15.14 4.22
CA ASP A 423 -23.61 -16.54 4.41
C ASP A 423 -22.44 -17.45 4.78
N TRP A 424 -21.27 -17.23 4.19
CA TRP A 424 -20.06 -17.98 4.51
C TRP A 424 -19.56 -17.68 5.93
N ALA A 425 -19.51 -16.39 6.31
CA ALA A 425 -19.08 -15.97 7.63
C ALA A 425 -20.01 -16.51 8.72
N ILE A 426 -21.33 -16.46 8.54
CA ILE A 426 -22.30 -17.00 9.52
C ILE A 426 -22.07 -18.50 9.80
N GLU A 427 -21.63 -19.24 8.79
CA GLU A 427 -21.41 -20.69 8.89
C GLU A 427 -20.08 -21.06 9.58
N TYR A 428 -18.99 -20.33 9.29
CA TYR A 428 -17.62 -20.71 9.69
C TYR A 428 -16.96 -19.76 10.70
N ALA A 429 -17.41 -18.52 10.80
CA ALA A 429 -16.87 -17.57 11.77
C ALA A 429 -17.52 -17.77 13.14
N GLU A 430 -16.79 -17.38 14.19
CA GLU A 430 -17.33 -17.32 15.55
C GLU A 430 -18.41 -16.24 15.63
N PHE A 431 -18.16 -15.08 15.02
CA PHE A 431 -19.13 -14.00 14.94
C PHE A 431 -18.97 -13.20 13.65
N LEU A 432 -20.02 -12.47 13.30
CA LEU A 432 -20.07 -11.49 12.23
C LEU A 432 -20.65 -10.16 12.76
N LYS A 433 -19.96 -9.05 12.48
CA LYS A 433 -20.41 -7.68 12.77
C LYS A 433 -20.58 -6.91 11.47
N LYS A 434 -21.69 -6.20 11.34
CA LYS A 434 -21.93 -5.31 10.21
C LYS A 434 -22.08 -3.87 10.67
N SER A 435 -21.53 -2.93 9.91
CA SER A 435 -21.63 -1.48 10.13
C SER A 435 -21.61 -0.73 8.79
N VAL A 436 -21.77 0.59 8.80
CA VAL A 436 -21.90 1.40 7.58
C VAL A 436 -20.91 2.56 7.62
N HIS A 437 -19.92 2.55 6.72
CA HIS A 437 -18.88 3.57 6.66
C HIS A 437 -18.92 4.28 5.31
N ASN A 438 -19.16 5.60 5.32
CA ASN A 438 -19.22 6.41 4.09
C ASN A 438 -20.21 5.87 3.03
N GLY A 439 -21.34 5.32 3.49
CA GLY A 439 -22.37 4.73 2.63
C GLY A 439 -22.06 3.30 2.13
N ASP A 440 -20.90 2.74 2.47
CA ASP A 440 -20.56 1.35 2.18
C ASP A 440 -20.79 0.48 3.43
N GLU A 441 -21.46 -0.66 3.28
CA GLU A 441 -21.55 -1.66 4.34
C GLU A 441 -20.17 -2.29 4.56
N ILE A 442 -19.77 -2.44 5.82
CA ILE A 442 -18.58 -3.16 6.26
C ILE A 442 -19.03 -4.36 7.06
N ALA A 443 -18.48 -5.52 6.73
CA ALA A 443 -18.70 -6.77 7.45
C ALA A 443 -17.36 -7.27 8.03
N MET A 444 -17.29 -7.51 9.34
CA MET A 444 -16.13 -8.06 10.03
C MET A 444 -16.47 -9.39 10.70
N ALA A 445 -15.73 -10.44 10.37
CA ALA A 445 -15.95 -11.78 10.87
C ALA A 445 -14.67 -12.38 11.46
N PHE A 446 -14.77 -13.03 12.62
CA PHE A 446 -13.62 -13.66 13.28
C PHE A 446 -13.59 -15.16 13.04
N PHE A 447 -12.50 -15.65 12.44
CA PHE A 447 -12.27 -17.05 12.13
C PHE A 447 -11.22 -17.62 13.09
N PRO A 448 -11.62 -18.42 14.10
CA PRO A 448 -10.70 -18.96 15.09
C PRO A 448 -9.76 -19.99 14.46
N LEU A 449 -8.48 -19.90 14.79
CA LEU A 449 -7.43 -20.81 14.35
C LEU A 449 -6.41 -20.98 15.48
N ALA A 450 -6.26 -22.21 15.99
CA ALA A 450 -5.38 -22.52 17.12
C ALA A 450 -3.94 -22.02 16.92
N ASN A 451 -3.38 -22.17 15.70
CA ASN A 451 -2.00 -21.81 15.38
C ASN A 451 -1.92 -20.79 14.24
N VAL A 452 -2.31 -19.55 14.56
CA VAL A 452 -2.25 -18.44 13.59
C VAL A 452 -0.82 -18.01 13.28
N ARG A 453 0.09 -18.12 14.26
CA ARG A 453 1.49 -17.75 14.13
C ARG A 453 2.18 -18.59 13.05
N THR A 454 2.88 -17.94 12.13
CA THR A 454 3.88 -18.63 11.31
C THR A 454 5.07 -18.92 12.20
N GLU A 455 5.38 -20.19 12.42
CA GLU A 455 6.54 -20.57 13.24
C GLU A 455 7.79 -20.34 12.40
N VAL A 456 8.44 -19.21 12.66
CA VAL A 456 9.74 -18.87 12.08
C VAL A 456 10.84 -19.17 13.09
N GLY A 457 11.85 -19.92 12.66
CA GLY A 457 13.05 -20.21 13.43
C GLY A 457 14.19 -19.24 13.10
N GLU A 458 15.21 -19.27 13.94
CA GLU A 458 16.46 -18.54 13.68
C GLU A 458 17.22 -19.16 12.50
N SER A 459 17.92 -18.32 11.75
CA SER A 459 18.71 -18.72 10.59
C SER A 459 20.16 -18.32 10.81
N ALA A 460 21.10 -18.94 10.08
CA ALA A 460 22.52 -18.58 10.16
C ALA A 460 22.80 -17.13 9.70
N SER A 461 21.96 -16.57 8.83
CA SER A 461 21.97 -15.16 8.43
C SER A 461 20.90 -14.37 9.18
N THR A 462 21.26 -13.17 9.65
CA THR A 462 20.34 -12.22 10.32
C THR A 462 19.23 -11.69 9.40
N THR A 463 19.44 -11.75 8.08
CA THR A 463 18.47 -11.32 7.07
C THR A 463 17.50 -12.43 6.65
N MET A 464 17.68 -13.64 7.16
CA MET A 464 16.88 -14.82 6.82
C MET A 464 16.17 -15.34 8.07
N VAL A 465 15.06 -16.02 7.88
CA VAL A 465 14.41 -16.82 8.92
C VAL A 465 14.21 -18.24 8.41
N SER A 466 14.21 -19.24 9.29
CA SER A 466 13.88 -20.62 8.90
C SER A 466 12.38 -20.87 9.03
N VAL A 467 11.84 -21.71 8.15
CA VAL A 467 10.44 -22.09 8.08
C VAL A 467 10.40 -23.60 7.92
N LYS A 468 9.57 -24.28 8.73
CA LYS A 468 9.43 -25.74 8.65
C LYS A 468 8.93 -26.15 7.26
N LEU A 469 9.62 -27.09 6.62
CA LEU A 469 9.23 -27.62 5.31
C LEU A 469 7.84 -28.26 5.35
N ALA A 470 7.44 -28.79 6.51
CA ALA A 470 6.09 -29.33 6.74
C ALA A 470 4.98 -28.31 6.49
N GLU A 471 5.21 -27.03 6.78
CA GLU A 471 4.26 -25.93 6.56
C GLU A 471 4.14 -25.52 5.09
N MET A 472 5.12 -25.89 4.26
CA MET A 472 5.09 -25.62 2.83
C MET A 472 4.19 -26.63 2.12
N GLU A 473 3.23 -26.17 1.35
CA GLU A 473 2.36 -27.06 0.56
C GLU A 473 2.98 -27.31 -0.82
N GLY A 474 2.93 -28.57 -1.27
CA GLY A 474 3.31 -28.94 -2.63
C GLY A 474 2.28 -28.48 -3.66
N ASP A 475 2.75 -28.32 -4.89
CA ASP A 475 2.00 -27.96 -6.09
C ASP A 475 1.24 -26.62 -6.02
N LYS A 476 1.74 -25.67 -5.21
CA LYS A 476 1.20 -24.30 -5.13
C LYS A 476 2.24 -23.27 -5.51
N HIS A 477 1.78 -22.12 -6.03
CA HIS A 477 2.64 -20.97 -6.27
C HIS A 477 2.98 -20.30 -4.93
N VAL A 478 4.24 -19.93 -4.73
CA VAL A 478 4.70 -19.21 -3.53
C VAL A 478 4.76 -17.71 -3.80
N GLU A 479 4.33 -16.87 -2.85
CA GLU A 479 4.36 -15.41 -2.99
C GLU A 479 5.68 -14.77 -2.46
N PHE A 480 6.68 -15.59 -2.16
CA PHE A 480 7.97 -15.21 -1.57
C PHE A 480 9.10 -16.10 -2.12
N ASN A 481 10.35 -15.71 -1.90
CA ASN A 481 11.51 -16.48 -2.33
C ASN A 481 11.85 -17.56 -1.30
N VAL A 482 12.01 -18.80 -1.77
CA VAL A 482 12.38 -19.95 -0.93
C VAL A 482 13.85 -20.28 -1.16
N TYR A 483 14.65 -20.27 -0.09
CA TYR A 483 16.07 -20.56 -0.11
C TYR A 483 16.39 -21.87 0.62
N LEU A 484 17.42 -22.57 0.15
CA LEU A 484 18.06 -23.66 0.87
C LEU A 484 19.39 -23.16 1.46
N TYR A 485 19.62 -23.45 2.74
CA TYR A 485 20.89 -23.20 3.38
C TYR A 485 21.83 -24.40 3.21
N LEU A 486 23.05 -24.14 2.77
CA LEU A 486 24.11 -25.14 2.64
C LEU A 486 25.14 -24.95 3.77
N PRO A 487 25.14 -25.81 4.82
CA PRO A 487 26.03 -25.63 5.95
C PRO A 487 27.52 -25.65 5.59
N SER A 488 27.91 -26.46 4.59
CA SER A 488 29.31 -26.66 4.21
C SER A 488 30.01 -25.39 3.72
N ASN A 489 29.28 -24.48 3.07
CA ASN A 489 29.83 -23.22 2.57
C ASN A 489 29.13 -21.98 3.14
N LYS A 490 28.19 -22.17 4.07
CA LYS A 490 27.38 -21.11 4.70
C LYS A 490 26.63 -20.24 3.69
N LYS A 491 26.24 -20.78 2.52
CA LYS A 491 25.52 -20.05 1.47
C LYS A 491 24.04 -20.41 1.43
N TYR A 492 23.24 -19.44 0.97
CA TYR A 492 21.82 -19.63 0.64
C TYR A 492 21.66 -19.74 -0.87
N ILE A 493 20.96 -20.78 -1.34
CA ILE A 493 20.65 -20.98 -2.75
C ILE A 493 19.15 -20.75 -2.95
N LEU A 494 18.80 -19.88 -3.88
CA LEU A 494 17.41 -19.69 -4.29
C LEU A 494 16.88 -20.99 -4.92
N TYR A 495 15.90 -21.60 -4.27
CA TYR A 495 15.34 -22.88 -4.68
C TYR A 495 14.03 -22.72 -5.44
N THR A 496 13.17 -21.79 -5.00
CA THR A 496 11.94 -21.44 -5.71
C THR A 496 11.77 -19.93 -5.67
N PRO A 497 11.81 -19.24 -6.82
CA PRO A 497 11.59 -17.80 -6.87
C PRO A 497 10.15 -17.45 -6.53
N LYS A 498 9.92 -16.23 -6.03
CA LYS A 498 8.59 -15.64 -5.86
C LYS A 498 7.77 -15.76 -7.16
N GLY A 499 6.53 -16.24 -7.02
CA GLY A 499 5.63 -16.55 -8.13
C GLY A 499 5.87 -17.92 -8.78
N GLY A 500 6.93 -18.63 -8.40
CA GLY A 500 7.21 -19.99 -8.86
C GLY A 500 6.32 -21.03 -8.17
N LYS A 501 6.11 -22.17 -8.82
CA LYS A 501 5.39 -23.31 -8.25
C LYS A 501 6.34 -24.17 -7.43
N PHE A 502 6.03 -24.38 -6.14
CA PHE A 502 6.74 -25.29 -5.27
C PHE A 502 6.11 -26.68 -5.39
N TYR A 503 6.71 -27.57 -6.20
CA TYR A 503 6.09 -28.85 -6.56
C TYR A 503 6.10 -29.86 -5.40
N ALA A 504 5.09 -30.73 -5.30
CA ALA A 504 5.07 -31.78 -4.28
C ALA A 504 6.28 -32.74 -4.41
N ASN A 505 6.68 -33.04 -5.64
CA ASN A 505 7.89 -33.83 -5.93
C ASN A 505 9.18 -33.13 -5.49
N GLN A 506 9.22 -31.81 -5.42
CA GLN A 506 10.36 -31.07 -4.87
C GLN A 506 10.36 -31.17 -3.35
N LYS A 507 9.21 -30.92 -2.71
CA LYS A 507 9.03 -31.09 -1.26
C LYS A 507 9.48 -32.47 -0.79
N ARG A 508 8.96 -33.54 -1.40
CA ARG A 508 9.34 -34.93 -1.07
C ARG A 508 10.84 -35.17 -1.22
N ARG A 509 11.48 -34.67 -2.28
CA ARG A 509 12.93 -34.82 -2.49
C ARG A 509 13.76 -34.07 -1.44
N LEU A 510 13.26 -32.94 -0.92
CA LEU A 510 13.91 -32.24 0.19
C LEU A 510 13.77 -33.05 1.49
N GLU A 511 12.58 -33.60 1.75
CA GLU A 511 12.32 -34.47 2.92
C GLU A 511 13.20 -35.74 2.89
N GLU A 512 13.28 -36.42 1.74
CA GLU A 512 14.14 -37.60 1.53
C GLU A 512 15.64 -37.30 1.76
N LYS A 513 16.06 -36.05 1.49
CA LYS A 513 17.42 -35.57 1.76
C LYS A 513 17.63 -35.11 3.21
N GLY A 514 16.63 -35.25 4.07
CA GLY A 514 16.69 -34.85 5.47
C GLY A 514 16.59 -33.34 5.70
N ILE A 515 16.17 -32.56 4.70
CA ILE A 515 15.97 -31.11 4.83
C ILE A 515 14.64 -30.89 5.54
N LYS A 516 14.68 -30.40 6.78
CA LYS A 516 13.50 -30.13 7.61
C LYS A 516 12.99 -28.70 7.52
N GLU A 517 13.85 -27.77 7.12
CA GLU A 517 13.59 -26.34 7.11
C GLU A 517 14.06 -25.72 5.80
N VAL A 518 13.30 -24.73 5.33
CA VAL A 518 13.68 -23.84 4.23
C VAL A 518 13.84 -22.44 4.80
N HIS A 519 14.47 -21.53 4.06
CA HIS A 519 14.71 -20.18 4.52
C HIS A 519 14.01 -19.16 3.64
N VAL A 520 13.55 -18.08 4.27
CA VAL A 520 12.87 -16.95 3.62
C VAL A 520 13.52 -15.66 4.12
N LEU A 521 13.54 -14.62 3.29
CA LEU A 521 14.02 -13.30 3.72
C LEU A 521 13.15 -12.77 4.85
N LYS A 522 13.76 -12.17 5.87
CA LYS A 522 13.04 -11.59 7.02
C LYS A 522 12.04 -10.51 6.58
N SER A 523 12.34 -9.78 5.51
CA SER A 523 11.44 -8.80 4.88
C SER A 523 10.24 -9.43 4.17
N GLU A 524 10.26 -10.72 3.86
CA GLU A 524 9.18 -11.44 3.16
C GLU A 524 8.30 -12.27 4.11
N VAL A 525 8.55 -12.24 5.42
CA VAL A 525 7.76 -13.00 6.42
C VAL A 525 6.28 -12.62 6.39
N ASN A 526 5.95 -11.36 6.12
CA ASN A 526 4.56 -10.91 6.01
C ASN A 526 3.85 -11.54 4.80
N GLU A 527 4.55 -11.78 3.69
CA GLU A 527 3.99 -12.47 2.52
C GLU A 527 3.77 -13.96 2.79
N LEU A 528 4.63 -14.58 3.61
CA LEU A 528 4.41 -15.96 4.08
C LEU A 528 3.19 -16.07 4.99
N SER A 529 3.02 -15.15 5.94
CA SER A 529 1.82 -15.12 6.80
C SER A 529 0.53 -14.85 5.99
N LYS A 530 0.62 -13.99 4.97
CA LYS A 530 -0.47 -13.75 4.02
C LYS A 530 -0.85 -14.98 3.22
N ASP A 531 0.12 -15.71 2.68
CA ASP A 531 -0.11 -16.98 1.96
C ASP A 531 -0.78 -18.02 2.87
N LYS A 532 -0.30 -18.19 4.10
CA LYS A 532 -0.90 -19.08 5.12
C LYS A 532 -2.36 -18.70 5.40
N ALA A 533 -2.64 -17.42 5.60
CA ALA A 533 -4.00 -16.92 5.84
C ALA A 533 -4.92 -17.15 4.63
N GLN A 534 -4.46 -16.83 3.41
CA GLN A 534 -5.23 -17.04 2.18
C GLN A 534 -5.58 -18.52 1.97
N LYS A 535 -4.61 -19.41 2.19
CA LYS A 535 -4.82 -20.87 2.07
C LYS A 535 -5.87 -21.36 3.04
N TYR A 536 -5.74 -21.00 4.32
CA TYR A 536 -6.72 -21.36 5.34
C TYR A 536 -8.14 -20.91 4.97
N LEU A 537 -8.32 -19.64 4.63
CA LEU A 537 -9.64 -19.10 4.27
C LEU A 537 -10.20 -19.72 2.99
N ASN A 538 -9.36 -19.93 1.96
CA ASN A 538 -9.79 -20.55 0.71
C ASN A 538 -10.23 -22.00 0.91
N ASN A 539 -9.57 -22.75 1.80
CA ASN A 539 -10.00 -24.10 2.15
C ASN A 539 -11.38 -24.08 2.82
N LEU A 540 -11.64 -23.14 3.74
CA LEU A 540 -12.97 -22.96 4.34
C LEU A 540 -14.04 -22.61 3.30
N ILE A 541 -13.69 -21.75 2.33
CA ILE A 541 -14.59 -21.37 1.23
C ILE A 541 -14.91 -22.59 0.34
N ASP A 542 -13.94 -23.44 0.06
CA ASP A 542 -14.17 -24.66 -0.72
C ASP A 542 -15.09 -25.63 0.03
N SER A 543 -14.88 -25.81 1.34
CA SER A 543 -15.78 -26.60 2.19
C SER A 543 -17.19 -26.03 2.22
N TYR A 544 -17.35 -24.70 2.32
CA TYR A 544 -18.65 -24.04 2.23
C TYR A 544 -19.34 -24.31 0.89
N LYS A 545 -18.63 -24.13 -0.23
CA LYS A 545 -19.18 -24.35 -1.57
C LYS A 545 -19.62 -25.80 -1.77
N HIS A 546 -18.80 -26.75 -1.33
CA HIS A 546 -19.16 -28.17 -1.41
C HIS A 546 -20.41 -28.51 -0.59
N LYS A 547 -20.52 -27.95 0.63
CA LYS A 547 -21.71 -28.11 1.48
C LYS A 547 -22.95 -27.46 0.85
N LYS A 548 -22.80 -26.29 0.21
CA LYS A 548 -23.90 -25.60 -0.48
C LYS A 548 -24.38 -26.39 -1.71
N THR A 549 -23.47 -26.96 -2.50
CA THR A 549 -23.83 -27.82 -3.63
C THR A 549 -24.50 -29.12 -3.18
N ALA A 550 -24.03 -29.74 -2.10
CA ALA A 550 -24.60 -30.98 -1.57
C ALA A 550 -25.99 -30.80 -0.93
N LYS A 551 -26.37 -29.58 -0.52
CA LYS A 551 -27.73 -29.26 -0.05
C LYS A 551 -28.70 -28.91 -1.17
N ALA A 552 -28.18 -28.58 -2.36
CA ALA A 552 -28.97 -28.17 -3.51
C ALA A 552 -29.31 -29.35 -4.44
N ALA A 553 -28.45 -30.38 -4.45
CA ALA A 553 -28.77 -31.71 -4.95
C ALA A 553 -29.66 -32.45 -3.94
#